data_AF-A0A0M8P6X4-F1
#
_entry.id   AF-A0A0M8P6X4-F1
#
_cell.length_a   1.000
_cell.length_b   1.000
_cell.length_c   1.000
_cell.angle_alpha   90.00
_cell.angle_beta   90.00
_cell.angle_gamma   90.00
#
_symmetry.space_group_name_H-M   'P 1'
#
loop_
_entity.id
_entity.type
_entity.pdbx_description
1 polymer ?
#
loop_
_entity_poly.entity_id
_entity_poly.type
_entity_poly.pdbx_seq_one_letter_code
_entity_poly.pdbx_strand_id
1 'polypeptide(L)'
;MLQDDTKARLQYYEKLTKETGNQIRGSVLDTWSKTYTEPSKRQARNNLAHGGAVLLDYDVITHQPNKDIQERWKKAFKEYYAVSLQMCRERFRGTFTEDSTIEVLNQRANVMALDKWRDGYYEGPRSR
;
A
#
# COMPACT_ATOMS: atom_id res chain seq x y z
N MET A 1 2.99 -12.32 38.02
CA MET A 1 4.19 -12.24 37.16
C MET A 1 4.02 -12.84 35.77
N LEU A 2 3.12 -13.82 35.50
CA LEU A 2 2.94 -14.41 34.16
C LEU A 2 2.07 -13.59 33.16
N GLN A 3 1.23 -12.68 33.64
CA GLN A 3 0.33 -11.87 32.79
C GLN A 3 1.04 -10.70 32.10
N ASP A 4 2.05 -10.08 32.73
CA ASP A 4 2.80 -8.95 32.17
C ASP A 4 3.68 -9.37 30.98
N ASP A 5 4.29 -10.55 31.05
CA ASP A 5 5.11 -11.11 29.96
C ASP A 5 4.27 -11.43 28.71
N THR A 6 3.03 -11.90 28.88
CA THR A 6 2.14 -12.21 27.76
C THR A 6 1.70 -10.92 27.06
N LYS A 7 1.36 -9.88 27.83
CA LYS A 7 0.99 -8.57 27.31
C LYS A 7 2.15 -7.90 26.55
N ALA A 8 3.36 -7.96 27.10
CA ALA A 8 4.56 -7.42 26.45
C ALA A 8 4.86 -8.13 25.12
N ARG A 9 4.69 -9.46 25.07
CA ARG A 9 4.87 -10.25 23.84
C ARG A 9 3.82 -9.91 22.78
N LEU A 10 2.55 -9.74 23.17
CA LEU A 10 1.50 -9.34 22.23
C LEU A 10 1.78 -7.96 21.63
N GLN A 11 2.17 -6.98 22.44
CA GLN A 11 2.55 -5.65 21.97
C GLN A 11 3.76 -5.69 21.02
N TYR A 12 4.74 -6.56 21.30
CA TYR A 12 5.88 -6.77 20.42
C TYR A 12 5.45 -7.32 19.06
N TYR A 13 4.58 -8.34 19.03
CA TYR A 13 4.08 -8.90 17.77
C TYR A 13 3.21 -7.90 17.00
N GLU A 14 2.33 -7.15 17.65
CA GLU A 14 1.54 -6.09 17.01
C GLU A 14 2.42 -5.04 16.34
N LYS A 15 3.46 -4.58 17.05
CA LYS A 15 4.43 -3.64 16.51
C LYS A 15 5.15 -4.21 15.28
N LEU A 16 5.65 -5.45 15.38
CA LEU A 16 6.34 -6.13 14.29
C LEU A 16 5.43 -6.31 13.07
N THR A 17 4.17 -6.70 13.27
CA THR A 17 3.19 -6.84 12.20
C THR A 17 2.89 -5.50 11.53
N LYS A 18 2.78 -4.41 12.31
CA LYS A 18 2.57 -3.06 11.76
C LYS A 18 3.76 -2.59 10.94
N GLU A 19 4.98 -2.75 11.46
CA GLU A 19 6.22 -2.41 10.74
C GLU A 19 6.36 -3.20 9.43
N THR A 20 6.11 -4.51 9.50
CA THR A 20 6.13 -5.39 8.32
C THR A 20 5.06 -4.98 7.31
N GLY A 21 3.85 -4.67 7.77
CA GLY A 21 2.76 -4.16 6.91
C GLY A 21 3.16 -2.86 6.21
N ASN A 22 3.74 -1.90 6.94
CA ASN A 22 4.19 -0.62 6.38
C ASN A 22 5.29 -0.81 5.33
N GLN A 23 6.24 -1.71 5.56
CA GLN A 23 7.28 -2.04 4.58
C GLN A 23 6.69 -2.65 3.30
N ILE A 24 5.74 -3.58 3.45
CA ILE A 24 5.06 -4.19 2.30
C ILE A 24 4.31 -3.13 1.50
N ARG A 25 3.52 -2.27 2.17
CA ARG A 25 2.76 -1.20 1.50
C ARG A 25 3.67 -0.17 0.84
N GLY A 26 4.77 0.21 1.48
CA GLY A 26 5.80 1.06 0.88
C GLY A 26 6.33 0.47 -0.43
N SER A 27 6.64 -0.83 -0.44
CA SER A 27 7.11 -1.52 -1.65
C SER A 27 6.05 -1.56 -2.77
N VAL A 28 4.76 -1.67 -2.42
CA VAL A 28 3.65 -1.57 -3.39
C VAL A 28 3.58 -0.16 -3.98
N LEU A 29 3.67 0.88 -3.15
CA LEU A 29 3.65 2.27 -3.60
C LEU A 29 4.87 2.64 -4.45
N ASP A 30 6.06 2.10 -4.13
CA ASP A 30 7.25 2.21 -4.97
C ASP A 30 7.03 1.56 -6.34
N THR A 31 6.41 0.37 -6.35
CA THR A 31 6.02 -0.32 -7.60
C THR A 31 5.06 0.55 -8.43
N TRP A 32 4.00 1.06 -7.81
CA TRP A 32 2.99 1.87 -8.48
C TRP A 32 3.53 3.20 -9.00
N SER A 33 4.47 3.80 -8.27
CA SER A 33 5.17 5.02 -8.68
C SER A 33 6.25 4.78 -9.75
N LYS A 34 6.35 3.54 -10.28
CA LYS A 34 7.34 3.12 -11.30
C LYS A 34 8.79 3.32 -10.86
N THR A 35 9.05 3.41 -9.56
CA THR A 35 10.39 3.52 -8.98
C THR A 35 10.82 2.12 -8.56
N TYR A 36 11.07 1.24 -9.54
CA TYR A 36 11.56 -0.10 -9.26
C TYR A 36 13.09 -0.08 -9.27
N THR A 37 13.74 -0.33 -8.14
CA THR A 37 15.20 -0.48 -8.09
C THR A 37 15.68 -1.92 -8.10
N GLU A 38 14.89 -2.96 -7.78
CA GLU A 38 15.35 -4.35 -7.96
C GLU A 38 14.24 -5.40 -8.21
N PRO A 39 14.34 -6.22 -9.28
CA PRO A 39 13.44 -7.34 -9.57
C PRO A 39 13.50 -8.54 -8.60
N SER A 40 14.40 -8.54 -7.62
CA SER A 40 14.84 -9.75 -6.89
C SER A 40 13.87 -10.28 -5.81
N LYS A 41 12.81 -9.54 -5.44
CA LYS A 41 11.85 -9.95 -4.38
C LYS A 41 10.45 -10.29 -4.92
N ARG A 42 10.39 -11.05 -6.02
CA ARG A 42 9.14 -11.46 -6.70
C ARG A 42 8.41 -12.64 -6.05
N GLN A 43 8.99 -13.31 -5.07
CA GLN A 43 8.39 -14.49 -4.42
C GLN A 43 7.72 -14.15 -3.09
N ALA A 44 6.46 -14.60 -2.95
CA ALA A 44 5.58 -14.53 -1.79
C ALA A 44 5.06 -13.15 -1.37
N ARG A 45 4.55 -12.37 -2.33
CA ARG A 45 3.70 -11.21 -2.04
C ARG A 45 2.27 -11.71 -1.72
N ASN A 46 1.79 -11.48 -0.50
CA ASN A 46 0.44 -11.84 -0.01
C ASN A 46 -0.60 -10.76 -0.44
N ASN A 47 -1.87 -10.84 -0.03
CA ASN A 47 -2.92 -9.85 -0.35
C ASN A 47 -2.54 -8.39 0.01
N LEU A 48 -1.73 -8.21 1.06
CA LEU A 48 -1.11 -6.92 1.42
C LEU A 48 -0.13 -6.38 0.37
N ALA A 49 0.33 -7.19 -0.57
CA ALA A 49 1.42 -6.87 -1.51
C ALA A 49 0.97 -6.83 -2.98
N HIS A 50 -0.27 -7.23 -3.28
CA HIS A 50 -0.79 -7.27 -4.67
C HIS A 50 -2.03 -6.41 -4.90
N GLY A 51 -2.68 -5.93 -3.84
CA GLY A 51 -3.90 -5.16 -3.94
C GLY A 51 -3.85 -3.75 -3.39
N GLY A 52 -4.91 -2.98 -3.62
CA GLY A 52 -5.22 -1.77 -2.89
C GLY A 52 -5.59 -2.08 -1.45
N ALA A 53 -5.02 -1.30 -0.55
CA ALA A 53 -5.37 -1.23 0.85
C ALA A 53 -5.40 0.26 1.25
N VAL A 54 -6.41 0.98 0.76
CA VAL A 54 -6.47 2.46 0.74
C VAL A 54 -6.21 3.12 2.08
N LEU A 55 -6.69 2.52 3.18
CA LEU A 55 -6.45 3.04 4.53
C LEU A 55 -5.01 2.85 4.99
N LEU A 56 -4.42 1.69 4.72
CA LEU A 56 -3.03 1.41 5.06
C LEU A 56 -2.07 2.23 4.19
N ASP A 57 -2.36 2.38 2.90
CA ASP A 57 -1.59 3.25 2.01
C ASP A 57 -1.68 4.70 2.44
N TYR A 58 -2.87 5.16 2.82
CA TYR A 58 -3.06 6.50 3.37
C TYR A 58 -2.19 6.71 4.62
N ASP A 59 -2.20 5.77 5.56
CA ASP A 59 -1.41 5.84 6.79
C ASP A 59 0.10 5.87 6.49
N VAL A 60 0.57 4.96 5.63
CA VAL A 60 1.98 4.85 5.23
C VAL A 60 2.46 6.10 4.50
N ILE A 61 1.67 6.66 3.59
CA ILE A 61 2.01 7.90 2.88
C ILE A 61 2.03 9.07 3.86
N THR A 62 1.07 9.15 4.79
CA THR A 62 0.98 10.26 5.75
C THR A 62 2.18 10.29 6.69
N HIS A 63 2.69 9.12 7.09
CA HIS A 63 3.81 8.98 8.02
C HIS A 63 5.18 8.82 7.34
N GLN A 64 5.26 8.93 6.00
CA GLN A 64 6.53 8.85 5.27
C GLN A 64 7.41 10.08 5.58
N PRO A 65 8.60 9.92 6.20
CA PRO A 65 9.50 11.03 6.51
C PRO A 65 10.13 11.69 5.29
N ASN A 66 10.41 10.93 4.22
CA ASN A 66 11.02 11.48 3.02
C ASN A 66 9.97 12.16 2.12
N LYS A 67 10.07 13.48 1.96
CA LYS A 67 9.09 14.29 1.21
C LYS A 67 9.03 13.95 -0.28
N ASP A 68 10.16 13.64 -0.90
CA ASP A 68 10.19 13.27 -2.32
C ASP A 68 9.51 11.92 -2.56
N ILE A 69 9.75 10.94 -1.66
CA ILE A 69 9.04 9.65 -1.69
C ILE A 69 7.55 9.88 -1.46
N GLN A 70 7.19 10.69 -0.45
CA GLN A 70 5.81 11.00 -0.10
C GLN A 70 5.03 11.62 -1.28
N GLU A 71 5.59 12.61 -1.99
CA GLU A 71 4.94 13.23 -3.15
C GLU A 71 4.76 12.26 -4.32
N ARG A 72 5.76 11.40 -4.59
CA ARG A 72 5.63 10.35 -5.61
C ARG A 72 4.52 9.37 -5.27
N TRP A 73 4.48 8.92 -4.02
CA TRP A 73 3.43 8.01 -3.56
C TRP A 73 2.05 8.66 -3.57
N LYS A 74 1.91 9.95 -3.24
CA LYS A 74 0.64 10.69 -3.39
C LYS A 74 0.14 10.69 -4.83
N LYS A 75 1.03 10.89 -5.80
CA LYS A 75 0.68 10.84 -7.22
C LYS A 75 0.21 9.44 -7.64
N ALA A 76 0.96 8.41 -7.26
CA ALA A 76 0.59 7.01 -7.53
C ALA A 76 -0.73 6.63 -6.86
N PHE A 77 -0.94 7.02 -5.61
CA PHE A 77 -2.18 6.82 -4.87
C PHE A 77 -3.37 7.41 -5.61
N LYS A 78 -3.27 8.66 -6.08
CA LYS A 78 -4.34 9.30 -6.86
C LYS A 78 -4.64 8.56 -8.17
N GLU A 79 -3.61 8.07 -8.84
CA GLU A 79 -3.76 7.33 -10.10
C GLU A 79 -4.51 6.00 -9.90
N TYR A 80 -4.08 5.21 -8.90
CA TYR A 80 -4.63 3.88 -8.65
C TYR A 80 -6.02 3.91 -8.00
N TYR A 81 -6.23 4.80 -7.02
CA TYR A 81 -7.52 4.90 -6.32
C TYR A 81 -8.50 5.89 -6.94
N ALA A 82 -8.08 6.72 -7.90
CA ALA A 82 -8.85 7.87 -8.44
C ALA A 82 -9.31 8.90 -7.39
N VAL A 83 -8.74 8.88 -6.19
CA VAL A 83 -9.02 9.85 -5.12
C VAL A 83 -7.72 10.41 -4.58
N SER A 84 -7.72 11.69 -4.21
CA SER A 84 -6.53 12.32 -3.63
C SER A 84 -6.37 11.97 -2.15
N LEU A 85 -5.12 11.99 -1.67
CA LEU A 85 -4.82 11.80 -0.25
C LEU A 85 -5.52 12.86 0.63
N GLN A 86 -5.70 14.08 0.12
CA GLN A 86 -6.43 15.15 0.80
C GLN A 86 -7.93 14.82 0.95
N MET A 87 -8.57 14.32 -0.11
CA MET A 87 -9.97 13.88 -0.04
C MET A 87 -10.13 12.74 0.98
N CYS A 88 -9.21 11.78 1.01
CA CYS A 88 -9.17 10.74 2.03
C CYS A 88 -9.01 11.34 3.44
N ARG A 89 -8.11 12.32 3.63
CA ARG A 89 -7.94 12.99 4.93
C ARG A 89 -9.24 13.65 5.41
N GLU A 90 -9.97 14.33 4.53
CA GLU A 90 -11.21 15.03 4.87
C GLU A 90 -12.36 14.05 5.16
N ARG A 91 -12.45 12.94 4.42
CA ARG A 91 -13.52 11.95 4.55
C ARG A 91 -13.27 10.91 5.65
N PHE A 92 -12.02 10.52 5.87
CA PHE A 92 -11.64 9.47 6.82
C PHE A 92 -11.40 10.02 8.24
N ARG A 93 -11.14 11.32 8.41
CA ARG A 93 -10.96 11.93 9.75
C ARG A 93 -12.27 12.32 10.47
N GLY A 94 -13.42 12.26 9.81
CA GLY A 94 -14.66 12.82 10.37
C GLY A 94 -15.91 11.96 10.23
N THR A 95 -15.90 10.94 9.38
CA THR A 95 -17.09 10.13 9.09
C THR A 95 -16.70 8.67 8.91
N PHE A 96 -17.54 7.76 9.42
CA PHE A 96 -17.58 6.37 8.97
C PHE A 96 -17.52 6.39 7.44
N THR A 97 -16.36 6.06 6.89
CA THR A 97 -16.33 5.68 5.48
C THR A 97 -16.95 4.32 5.47
N GLU A 98 -18.08 4.17 4.81
CA GLU A 98 -18.73 2.88 4.68
C GLU A 98 -17.71 1.86 4.15
N ASP A 99 -17.69 0.66 4.74
CA ASP A 99 -16.78 -0.41 4.31
C ASP A 99 -16.89 -0.67 2.80
N SER A 100 -18.08 -0.45 2.23
CA SER A 100 -18.37 -0.48 0.80
C SER A 100 -17.50 0.48 -0.02
N THR A 101 -17.27 1.71 0.45
CA THR A 101 -16.45 2.70 -0.23
C THR A 101 -14.97 2.30 -0.18
N ILE A 102 -14.51 1.81 0.97
CA ILE A 102 -13.14 1.30 1.12
C ILE A 102 -12.92 0.11 0.17
N GLU A 103 -13.90 -0.80 0.09
CA GLU A 103 -13.84 -1.96 -0.78
C GLU A 103 -13.79 -1.57 -2.26
N VAL A 104 -14.66 -0.65 -2.71
CA VAL A 104 -14.67 -0.17 -4.09
C VAL A 104 -13.33 0.48 -4.48
N LEU A 105 -12.74 1.29 -3.58
CA LEU A 105 -11.43 1.89 -3.83
C LEU A 105 -10.34 0.82 -3.94
N ASN A 106 -10.35 -0.18 -3.05
CA ASN A 106 -9.41 -1.29 -3.08
C ASN A 106 -9.55 -2.12 -4.37
N GLN A 107 -10.78 -2.49 -4.74
CA GLN A 107 -11.08 -3.23 -5.97
C GLN A 107 -10.61 -2.45 -7.21
N ARG A 108 -10.86 -1.13 -7.25
CA ARG A 108 -10.37 -0.28 -8.33
C ARG A 108 -8.85 -0.35 -8.45
N ALA A 109 -8.12 -0.14 -7.35
CA ALA A 109 -6.67 -0.18 -7.36
C ALA A 109 -6.14 -1.58 -7.77
N ASN A 110 -6.83 -2.65 -7.38
CA ASN A 110 -6.52 -4.01 -7.84
C ASN A 110 -6.63 -4.14 -9.36
N VAL A 111 -7.73 -3.65 -9.95
CA VAL A 111 -7.94 -3.68 -11.41
C VAL A 111 -6.87 -2.86 -12.13
N MET A 112 -6.58 -1.65 -11.64
CA MET A 112 -5.52 -0.80 -12.21
C MET A 112 -4.13 -1.44 -12.12
N ALA A 113 -3.84 -2.16 -11.03
CA ALA A 113 -2.62 -2.93 -10.91
C ALA A 113 -2.60 -4.04 -11.96
N LEU A 114 -3.65 -4.87 -12.03
CA LEU A 114 -3.74 -5.97 -13.00
C LEU A 114 -3.62 -5.53 -14.46
N ASP A 115 -4.22 -4.39 -14.82
CA ASP A 115 -4.12 -3.80 -16.16
C ASP A 115 -2.66 -3.48 -16.53
N LYS A 116 -1.89 -2.91 -15.60
CA LYS A 116 -0.46 -2.65 -15.78
C LYS A 116 0.40 -3.91 -15.72
N TRP A 117 -0.02 -4.93 -14.97
CA TRP A 117 0.61 -6.25 -15.00
C TRP A 117 0.41 -6.95 -16.35
N ARG A 118 -0.76 -6.77 -16.98
CA ARG A 118 -1.03 -7.25 -18.34
C ARG A 118 -0.02 -6.62 -19.30
N ASP A 119 0.14 -5.31 -19.28
CA ASP A 119 1.09 -4.63 -20.16
C ASP A 119 2.52 -5.15 -19.97
N GLY A 120 2.97 -5.35 -18.72
CA GLY A 120 4.30 -5.90 -18.43
C GLY A 120 4.47 -7.41 -18.71
N TYR A 121 3.40 -8.20 -18.76
CA TYR A 121 3.43 -9.63 -19.06
C TYR A 121 3.42 -9.91 -20.58
N TYR A 122 2.67 -9.11 -21.35
CA TYR A 122 2.61 -9.21 -22.81
C TYR A 122 3.74 -8.46 -23.52
N GLU A 123 4.36 -7.46 -22.89
CA GLU A 123 5.62 -6.85 -23.35
C GLU A 123 6.86 -7.65 -22.92
N GLY A 124 6.83 -8.99 -23.05
CA GLY A 124 8.00 -9.86 -22.84
C GLY A 124 9.27 -9.26 -23.44
N PRO A 125 10.47 -9.55 -22.88
CA PRO A 125 11.68 -8.77 -23.09
C PRO A 125 11.83 -8.48 -24.58
N ARG A 126 11.63 -7.21 -24.96
CA ARG A 126 11.95 -6.77 -26.33
C ARG A 126 13.44 -6.94 -26.46
N SER A 127 13.83 -8.07 -27.03
CA SER A 127 15.17 -8.34 -27.53
C SER A 127 15.57 -7.16 -28.41
N ARG A 128 16.51 -6.37 -27.90
CA ARG A 128 17.34 -5.47 -28.70
C ARG A 128 18.70 -6.10 -28.85
#